data_AF-A0AAP0JYP7-F1
#
_entry.id   AF-A0AAP0JYP7-F1
#
_cell.length_a   1.000
_cell.length_b   1.000
_cell.length_c   1.000
_cell.angle_alpha   90.00
_cell.angle_beta   90.00
_cell.angle_gamma   90.00
#
_symmetry.space_group_name_H-M   'P 1'
#
loop_
_entity.id
_entity.type
_entity.pdbx_description
1 polymer ?
#
loop_
_entity_poly.entity_id
_entity_poly.type
_entity_poly.pdbx_seq_one_letter_code
_entity_poly.pdbx_strand_id
1 'polypeptide(L)'
;MDSISSNSTSIRHRSRPMQPIADRIVRALHHRLLLLHRSASGSDFYILGATGNVYTVTLSTAPSCSCPDRTVPCKHILFVLLRVLGLSLNDTCLRRRTLRPCQLNRLLGARVSPETLAGARTREKFHELFSQMARVGPPPPRAKSGVRGWRHVSGVFGANGGGGGGGSSTVVACGTCRNPVHVECLLTWRRSRGRRAATCVICRAKWRDFRVEQEKYLNLASFVDEEDRTVDDQGVCGN
;
A
#
# COMPACT_ATOMS: atom_id res chain seq x y z
N MET A 1 -51.78 3.84 -14.86
CA MET A 1 -51.82 4.51 -13.56
C MET A 1 -51.38 3.47 -12.53
N ASP A 2 -50.08 3.29 -12.35
CA ASP A 2 -49.26 3.87 -11.24
C ASP A 2 -49.46 3.03 -9.95
N SER A 3 -48.49 2.47 -9.23
CA SER A 3 -47.07 2.77 -9.08
C SER A 3 -46.30 1.56 -8.52
N ILE A 4 -45.02 1.48 -8.90
CA ILE A 4 -44.00 0.55 -8.40
C ILE A 4 -43.47 1.07 -7.06
N SER A 5 -43.62 0.31 -5.97
CA SER A 5 -42.99 0.62 -4.68
C SER A 5 -41.48 0.38 -4.77
N SER A 6 -40.72 1.47 -4.84
CA SER A 6 -39.27 1.48 -4.87
C SER A 6 -38.70 1.19 -3.48
N ASN A 7 -38.19 -0.03 -3.28
CA ASN A 7 -37.43 -0.38 -2.08
C ASN A 7 -36.04 0.26 -2.17
N SER A 8 -35.90 1.45 -1.57
CA SER A 8 -34.65 2.18 -1.47
C SER A 8 -33.67 1.46 -0.55
N THR A 9 -32.89 0.52 -1.10
CA THR A 9 -31.76 -0.08 -0.37
C THR A 9 -30.71 0.99 -0.13
N SER A 10 -30.71 1.54 1.09
CA SER A 10 -29.65 2.41 1.61
C SER A 10 -28.30 1.75 1.37
N ILE A 11 -27.48 2.33 0.48
CA ILE A 11 -26.07 1.99 0.35
C ILE A 11 -25.42 2.46 1.64
N ARG A 12 -25.39 1.58 2.65
CA ARG A 12 -24.59 1.78 3.85
C ARG A 12 -23.14 1.82 3.39
N HIS A 13 -22.59 3.03 3.26
CA HIS A 13 -21.15 3.24 3.30
C HIS A 13 -20.64 2.46 4.50
N ARG A 14 -19.98 1.33 4.25
CA ARG A 14 -19.35 0.51 5.30
C ARG A 14 -18.20 1.37 5.83
N SER A 15 -18.51 2.24 6.79
CA SER A 15 -17.55 2.95 7.62
C SER A 15 -16.66 1.88 8.18
N ARG A 16 -15.46 1.73 7.60
CA ARG A 16 -14.49 0.74 8.03
C ARG A 16 -14.29 1.01 9.53
N PRO A 17 -14.65 0.06 10.42
CA PRO A 17 -14.60 0.32 11.86
C PRO A 17 -13.20 0.80 12.18
N MET A 18 -13.10 1.89 12.95
CA MET A 18 -11.79 2.38 13.40
C MET A 18 -11.12 1.21 14.12
N GLN A 19 -10.11 0.63 13.47
CA GLN A 19 -9.37 -0.47 14.07
C GLN A 19 -8.78 0.06 15.38
N PRO A 20 -8.98 -0.65 16.50
CA PRO A 20 -8.36 -0.33 17.77
C PRO A 20 -6.86 -0.09 17.60
N ILE A 21 -6.31 0.83 18.38
CA ILE A 21 -4.89 1.16 18.30
C ILE A 21 -4.00 -0.07 18.56
N ALA A 22 -4.46 -1.00 19.40
CA ALA A 22 -3.79 -2.28 19.67
C ALA A 22 -3.53 -3.08 18.38
N ASP A 23 -4.55 -3.28 17.55
CA ASP A 23 -4.40 -3.99 16.26
C ASP A 23 -3.38 -3.32 15.34
N ARG A 24 -3.25 -2.00 15.43
CA ARG A 24 -2.28 -1.25 14.61
C ARG A 24 -0.87 -1.40 15.13
N ILE A 25 -0.71 -1.47 16.45
CA ILE A 25 0.56 -1.79 17.11
C ILE A 25 1.00 -3.20 16.69
N VAL A 26 0.10 -4.19 16.78
CA VAL A 26 0.35 -5.57 16.32
C VAL A 26 0.79 -5.56 14.85
N ARG A 27 0.08 -4.84 13.98
CA ARG A 27 0.47 -4.72 12.57
C ARG A 27 1.80 -4.01 12.36
N ALA A 28 2.18 -3.05 13.21
CA ALA A 28 3.45 -2.34 13.11
C ALA A 28 4.64 -3.21 13.56
N LEU A 29 4.40 -4.14 14.50
CA LEU A 29 5.40 -5.08 15.00
C LEU A 29 5.60 -6.23 14.01
N HIS A 30 4.51 -6.90 13.61
CA HIS A 30 4.57 -8.15 12.84
C HIS A 30 4.54 -7.99 11.33
N HIS A 31 4.06 -6.86 10.79
CA HIS A 31 4.17 -6.70 9.34
C HIS A 31 5.62 -6.40 8.98
N ARG A 32 6.04 -6.99 7.86
CA ARG A 32 7.33 -6.73 7.22
C ARG A 32 7.37 -5.28 6.73
N LEU A 33 7.92 -4.42 7.57
CA LEU A 33 8.12 -3.00 7.34
C LEU A 33 9.62 -2.74 7.55
N LEU A 34 10.24 -2.03 6.61
CA LEU A 34 11.67 -1.75 6.65
C LEU A 34 11.91 -0.26 6.44
N LEU A 35 12.94 0.29 7.06
CA LEU A 35 13.39 1.65 6.88
C LEU A 35 14.43 1.70 5.76
N LEU A 36 14.18 2.53 4.75
CA LEU A 36 15.10 2.73 3.62
C LEU A 36 16.10 3.85 3.92
N HIS A 37 15.57 4.98 4.38
CA HIS A 37 16.36 6.18 4.57
C HIS A 37 15.72 7.10 5.62
N ARG A 38 16.57 7.85 6.31
CA ARG A 38 16.20 8.96 7.18
C ARG A 38 16.81 10.23 6.62
N SER A 39 15.97 11.24 6.38
CA SER A 39 16.42 12.53 5.86
C SER A 39 17.45 13.19 6.77
N ALA A 40 18.33 14.02 6.18
CA ALA A 40 19.34 14.77 6.91
C ALA A 40 18.73 15.74 7.95
N SER A 41 17.50 16.24 7.72
CA SER A 41 16.75 17.03 8.70
C SER A 41 16.28 16.21 9.91
N GLY A 42 16.32 14.88 9.81
CA GLY A 42 15.91 13.95 10.85
C GLY A 42 14.39 13.78 11.02
N SER A 43 13.58 14.57 10.31
CA SER A 43 12.11 14.59 10.39
C SER A 43 11.43 13.57 9.49
N ASP A 44 12.02 13.29 8.32
CA ASP A 44 11.40 12.42 7.31
C ASP A 44 12.02 11.03 7.27
N PHE A 45 11.16 10.03 7.23
CA PHE A 45 11.49 8.61 7.23
C PHE A 45 10.84 7.94 6.02
N TYR A 46 11.65 7.23 5.24
CA TYR A 46 11.19 6.50 4.06
C TYR A 46 11.08 5.02 4.41
N ILE A 47 9.88 4.47 4.33
CA ILE A 47 9.52 3.15 4.82
C ILE A 47 9.06 2.29 3.66
N LEU A 48 9.60 1.09 3.56
CA LEU A 48 9.11 0.05 2.68
C LEU A 48 7.96 -0.70 3.36
N GLY A 49 6.80 -0.73 2.72
CA GLY A 49 5.66 -1.52 3.16
C GLY A 49 5.77 -3.00 2.74
N ALA A 50 4.97 -3.87 3.37
CA ALA A 50 4.93 -5.30 3.05
C ALA A 50 4.61 -5.65 1.57
N THR A 51 4.01 -4.73 0.81
CA THR A 51 3.75 -4.89 -0.63
C THR A 51 4.87 -4.32 -1.51
N GLY A 52 5.99 -3.90 -0.91
CA GLY A 52 7.11 -3.23 -1.56
C GLY A 52 6.86 -1.78 -1.97
N ASN A 53 5.75 -1.16 -1.55
CA ASN A 53 5.51 0.27 -1.77
C ASN A 53 6.27 1.11 -0.76
N VAL A 54 6.86 2.21 -1.21
CA VAL A 54 7.52 3.18 -0.34
C VAL A 54 6.50 4.20 0.17
N TYR A 55 6.49 4.38 1.48
CA TYR A 55 5.71 5.39 2.19
C TYR A 55 6.65 6.35 2.91
N THR A 56 6.27 7.62 2.97
CA THR A 56 7.01 8.65 3.71
C THR A 56 6.25 8.94 4.99
N VAL A 57 6.95 8.94 6.11
CA VAL A 57 6.47 9.40 7.41
C VAL A 57 7.24 10.66 7.78
N THR A 58 6.52 11.72 8.09
CA THR A 58 7.10 12.97 8.57
C THR A 58 6.76 13.13 10.05
N LEU A 59 7.78 13.11 10.89
CA LEU A 59 7.66 13.41 12.31
C LEU A 59 7.66 14.91 12.50
N SER A 60 6.54 15.42 13.01
CA SER A 60 6.35 16.79 13.44
C SER A 60 5.46 16.79 14.68
N THR A 61 5.05 17.97 15.15
CA THR A 61 4.03 18.11 16.21
C THR A 61 2.76 17.33 15.86
N ALA A 62 2.43 17.19 14.57
CA ALA A 62 1.37 16.33 14.06
C ALA A 62 1.96 15.33 13.05
N PRO A 63 2.37 14.11 13.48
CA PRO A 63 3.00 13.14 12.59
C PRO A 63 2.07 12.74 11.46
N SER A 64 2.59 12.71 10.23
CA SER A 64 1.84 12.41 9.03
C SER A 64 2.48 11.26 8.24
N CYS A 65 1.67 10.56 7.44
CA CYS A 65 2.14 9.46 6.61
C CYS A 65 1.43 9.49 5.24
N SER A 66 2.16 9.23 4.17
CA SER A 66 1.62 9.19 2.80
C SER A 66 0.76 7.96 2.50
N CYS A 67 0.62 7.02 3.44
CA CYS A 67 -0.12 5.78 3.26
C CYS A 67 -1.64 6.00 3.06
N PRO A 68 -2.36 5.03 2.48
CA PRO A 68 -3.81 5.16 2.26
C PRO A 68 -4.65 5.11 3.56
N ASP A 69 -4.02 4.83 4.71
CA ASP A 69 -4.69 4.85 6.00
C ASP A 69 -4.85 6.30 6.49
N ARG A 70 -6.10 6.75 6.61
CA ARG A 70 -6.44 8.10 7.06
C ARG A 70 -6.39 8.27 8.57
N THR A 71 -6.19 7.17 9.31
CA THR A 71 -6.22 7.22 10.77
C THR A 71 -4.82 7.41 11.34
N VAL A 72 -4.65 8.42 12.19
CA VAL A 72 -3.38 8.78 12.83
C VAL A 72 -3.42 8.37 14.31
N PRO A 73 -2.40 7.67 14.82
CA PRO A 73 -1.26 7.11 14.09
C PRO A 73 -1.64 5.85 13.30
N CYS A 74 -1.08 5.73 12.09
CA CYS A 74 -1.19 4.53 11.26
C CYS A 74 -0.07 3.54 11.65
N LYS A 75 -0.13 2.31 11.13
CA LYS A 75 0.91 1.31 11.41
C LYS A 75 2.33 1.76 11.02
N HIS A 76 2.49 2.61 10.01
CA HIS A 76 3.81 3.09 9.58
C HIS A 76 4.38 4.13 10.55
N ILE A 77 3.54 5.01 11.10
CA ILE A 77 3.94 5.94 12.17
C ILE A 77 4.32 5.13 13.41
N LEU A 78 3.51 4.14 13.78
CA LEU A 78 3.80 3.26 14.91
C LEU A 78 5.09 2.44 14.70
N PHE A 79 5.35 1.99 13.48
CA PHE A 79 6.61 1.31 13.12
C PHE A 79 7.82 2.21 13.37
N VAL A 80 7.76 3.48 12.95
CA VAL A 80 8.84 4.44 13.22
C VAL A 80 9.03 4.64 14.71
N LEU A 81 7.95 4.85 15.47
CA LEU A 81 8.07 5.07 16.90
C LEU A 81 8.59 3.84 17.64
N LEU A 82 8.04 2.65 17.37
CA LEU A 82 8.36 1.43 18.11
C LEU A 82 9.68 0.80 17.68
N ARG A 83 9.82 0.48 16.39
CA ARG A 83 10.96 -0.31 15.91
C ARG A 83 12.14 0.57 15.50
N VAL A 84 11.88 1.67 14.79
CA VAL A 84 12.97 2.54 14.30
C VAL A 84 13.59 3.37 15.44
N LEU A 85 12.76 4.00 16.28
CA LEU A 85 13.20 4.87 17.37
C LEU A 85 13.21 4.20 18.75
N GLY A 86 12.77 2.94 18.85
CA GLY A 86 12.89 2.14 20.06
C GLY A 86 11.95 2.53 21.21
N LEU A 87 10.78 3.10 20.94
CA LEU A 87 9.84 3.46 22.01
C LEU A 87 9.21 2.21 22.62
N SER A 88 9.00 2.25 23.94
CA SER A 88 8.25 1.23 24.66
C SER A 88 6.77 1.21 24.26
N LEU A 89 6.17 0.02 24.20
CA LEU A 89 4.74 -0.20 23.97
C LEU A 89 3.82 0.52 24.97
N ASN A 90 4.36 0.85 26.15
CA ASN A 90 3.64 1.57 27.19
C ASN A 90 3.69 3.09 27.03
N ASP A 91 4.52 3.63 26.13
CA ASP A 91 4.67 5.08 25.95
C ASP A 91 3.36 5.71 25.46
N THR A 92 2.95 6.78 26.15
CA THR A 92 1.77 7.57 25.80
C THR A 92 1.86 8.20 24.41
N CYS A 93 3.06 8.42 23.88
CA CYS A 93 3.27 9.01 22.55
C CYS A 93 2.63 8.18 21.43
N LEU A 94 2.56 6.86 21.59
CA LEU A 94 1.98 5.94 20.61
C LEU A 94 0.47 6.15 20.42
N ARG A 95 -0.22 6.64 21.45
CA ARG A 95 -1.67 6.84 21.47
C ARG A 95 -2.08 8.26 21.11
N ARG A 96 -1.14 9.20 21.09
CA ARG A 96 -1.42 10.60 20.80
C ARG A 96 -1.39 10.87 19.30
N ARG A 97 -2.30 11.75 18.85
CA ARG A 97 -2.29 12.29 17.48
C ARG A 97 -1.27 13.40 17.30
N THR A 98 -0.85 14.01 18.40
CA THR A 98 0.11 15.11 18.42
C THR A 98 1.22 14.83 19.43
N LEU A 99 2.42 15.25 19.09
CA LEU A 99 3.62 15.13 19.93
C LEU A 99 3.91 16.49 20.56
N ARG A 100 4.29 16.50 21.84
CA ARG A 100 4.77 17.75 22.47
C ARG A 100 6.14 18.12 21.88
N PRO A 101 6.49 19.41 21.76
CA PRO A 101 7.78 19.82 21.18
C PRO A 101 9.00 19.18 21.84
N CYS A 102 9.01 19.04 23.17
CA CYS A 102 10.08 18.35 23.90
C CYS A 102 10.19 16.87 23.52
N GLN A 103 9.05 16.20 23.34
CA GLN A 103 9.00 14.80 22.92
C GLN A 103 9.48 14.66 21.47
N LEU A 104 9.07 15.57 20.59
CA LEU A 104 9.50 15.60 19.19
C LEU A 104 11.02 15.78 19.08
N ASN A 105 11.60 16.78 19.76
CA ASN A 105 13.05 17.01 19.73
C ASN A 105 13.84 15.80 20.22
N ARG A 106 13.36 15.13 21.27
CA ARG A 106 13.95 13.87 21.75
C ARG A 106 13.90 12.76 20.68
N LEU A 107 12.78 12.65 19.95
CA LEU A 107 12.63 11.66 18.87
C LEU A 107 13.50 11.98 17.66
N LEU A 108 13.64 13.26 17.31
CA LEU A 108 14.53 13.71 16.23
C LEU A 108 16.01 13.54 16.59
N GLY A 109 16.38 13.54 17.87
CA GLY A 109 17.73 13.24 18.32
C GLY A 109 18.04 11.74 18.46
N ALA A 110 17.02 10.88 18.45
CA ALA A 110 17.19 9.45 18.68
C ALA A 110 17.93 8.77 17.51
N ARG A 111 18.75 7.76 17.85
CA ARG A 111 19.42 6.90 16.87
C ARG A 111 18.42 5.90 16.29
N VAL A 112 18.61 5.58 15.01
CA VAL A 112 17.83 4.57 14.30
C VAL A 112 18.33 3.17 14.66
N SER A 113 17.42 2.26 14.98
CA SER A 113 17.78 0.85 15.16
C SER A 113 18.24 0.22 13.83
N PRO A 114 19.45 -0.37 13.79
CA PRO A 114 20.00 -0.94 12.55
C PRO A 114 19.21 -2.15 12.05
N GLU A 115 18.54 -2.90 12.94
CA GLU A 115 17.72 -4.08 12.62
C GLU A 115 16.50 -3.75 11.76
N THR A 116 16.10 -2.48 11.73
CA THR A 116 14.95 -2.04 10.92
C THR A 116 15.34 -1.57 9.53
N LEU A 117 16.64 -1.43 9.26
CA LEU A 117 17.11 -0.96 7.96
C LEU A 117 16.93 -2.07 6.92
N ALA A 118 16.42 -1.70 5.75
CA ALA A 118 16.41 -2.60 4.60
C ALA A 118 17.83 -2.95 4.15
N GLY A 119 17.97 -4.05 3.42
CA GLY A 119 19.22 -4.48 2.81
C GLY A 119 19.89 -3.38 1.96
N ALA A 120 21.22 -3.43 1.88
CA ALA A 120 22.04 -2.42 1.20
C ALA A 120 21.58 -2.18 -0.25
N ARG A 121 21.29 -3.25 -1.00
CA ARG A 121 20.84 -3.19 -2.40
C ARG A 121 19.51 -2.45 -2.57
N THR A 122 18.52 -2.73 -1.73
CA THR A 122 17.21 -2.06 -1.79
C THR A 122 17.35 -0.57 -1.48
N ARG A 123 18.25 -0.21 -0.55
CA ARG A 123 18.54 1.19 -0.20
C ARG A 123 19.29 1.93 -1.30
N GLU A 124 20.30 1.32 -1.90
CA GLU A 124 21.01 1.87 -3.07
C GLU A 124 20.05 2.15 -4.22
N LYS A 125 19.18 1.18 -4.55
CA LYS A 125 18.15 1.36 -5.57
C LYS A 125 17.14 2.46 -5.22
N PHE A 126 16.76 2.56 -3.94
CA PHE A 126 15.94 3.68 -3.49
C PHE A 126 16.64 5.02 -3.74
N HIS A 127 17.91 5.16 -3.37
CA HIS A 127 18.67 6.39 -3.59
C HIS A 127 18.82 6.73 -5.08
N GLU A 128 19.11 5.74 -5.93
CA GLU A 128 19.21 5.92 -7.38
C GLU A 128 17.91 6.48 -7.97
N LEU A 129 16.77 5.85 -7.65
CA LEU A 129 15.46 6.25 -8.16
C LEU A 129 14.99 7.58 -7.55
N PHE A 130 15.27 7.81 -6.27
CA PHE A 130 14.93 9.05 -5.58
C PHE A 130 15.72 10.24 -6.15
N SER A 131 17.01 10.06 -6.44
CA SER A 131 17.83 11.08 -7.10
C SER A 131 17.36 11.36 -8.53
N GLN A 132 16.91 10.35 -9.28
CA GLN A 132 16.30 10.55 -10.60
C GLN A 132 15.00 11.36 -10.50
N MET A 133 14.14 11.07 -9.52
CA MET A 133 12.92 11.84 -9.25
C MET A 133 13.18 13.24 -8.72
N ALA A 134 14.29 13.49 -8.02
CA ALA A 134 14.65 14.84 -7.60
C ALA A 134 15.10 15.73 -8.78
N ARG A 135 15.65 15.12 -9.84
CA ARG A 135 16.08 15.82 -11.07
C ARG A 135 14.93 16.07 -12.04
N VAL A 136 13.97 15.15 -12.09
CA VAL A 136 12.75 15.28 -12.88
C VAL A 136 11.66 15.78 -11.93
N GLY A 137 11.44 17.08 -11.86
CA GLY A 137 10.33 17.67 -11.07
C GLY A 137 8.99 16.94 -11.31
N PRO A 138 7.97 17.18 -10.45
CA PRO A 138 6.76 16.35 -10.36
C PRO A 138 6.23 15.97 -11.75
N PRO A 139 5.94 14.68 -12.00
CA PRO A 139 5.60 14.21 -13.33
C PRO A 139 4.39 15.01 -13.85
N PRO A 140 4.41 15.49 -15.10
CA PRO A 140 3.24 16.12 -15.69
C PRO A 140 2.07 15.13 -15.63
N PRO A 141 0.82 15.60 -15.44
CA PRO A 141 -0.34 14.73 -15.42
C PRO A 141 -0.45 14.01 -16.77
N ARG A 142 0.01 12.76 -16.82
CA ARG A 142 0.04 11.98 -18.06
C ARG A 142 -1.39 11.65 -18.49
N ALA A 143 -1.63 11.88 -19.78
CA ALA A 143 -2.89 11.69 -20.46
C ALA A 143 -3.45 10.27 -20.24
N LYS A 144 -4.76 10.20 -19.97
CA LYS A 144 -5.54 8.97 -19.87
C LYS A 144 -5.55 8.27 -21.23
N SER A 145 -4.65 7.33 -21.48
CA SER A 145 -4.78 6.42 -22.61
C SER A 145 -4.14 5.07 -22.34
N GLY A 146 -4.93 4.03 -22.58
CA GLY A 146 -4.45 2.66 -22.70
C GLY A 146 -4.72 1.79 -21.49
N VAL A 147 -5.29 0.63 -21.78
CA VAL A 147 -5.57 -0.50 -20.89
C VAL A 147 -4.27 -1.10 -20.42
N ARG A 148 -3.61 -0.45 -19.48
CA ARG A 148 -2.40 -1.01 -18.88
C ARG A 148 -2.49 -0.70 -17.41
N GLY A 149 -2.43 -1.73 -16.56
CA GLY A 149 -2.51 -1.55 -15.11
C GLY A 149 -3.56 -2.37 -14.40
N TRP A 150 -3.87 -3.56 -14.88
CA TRP A 150 -4.74 -4.51 -14.19
C TRP A 150 -3.92 -5.76 -13.94
N ARG A 151 -4.13 -6.42 -12.79
CA ARG A 151 -3.42 -7.66 -12.50
C ARG A 151 -3.90 -8.71 -13.51
N HIS A 152 -3.07 -8.95 -14.50
CA HIS A 152 -3.21 -10.07 -15.42
C HIS A 152 -2.98 -11.34 -14.62
N VAL A 153 -3.96 -12.23 -14.59
CA VAL A 153 -3.76 -13.57 -14.07
C VAL A 153 -3.51 -14.43 -15.30
N SER A 154 -2.25 -14.70 -15.64
CA SER A 154 -1.95 -15.77 -16.60
C SER A 154 -2.23 -17.10 -15.93
N GLY A 155 -3.49 -17.51 -15.95
CA GLY A 155 -3.88 -18.87 -15.62
C GLY A 155 -3.77 -19.71 -16.88
N VAL A 156 -2.74 -20.55 -16.98
CA VAL A 156 -2.77 -21.70 -17.89
C VAL A 156 -3.83 -22.65 -17.33
N PHE A 157 -5.06 -22.54 -17.84
CA PHE A 157 -6.06 -23.57 -17.60
C PHE A 157 -5.73 -24.76 -18.49
N GLY A 158 -5.06 -25.74 -17.89
CA GLY A 158 -4.85 -27.06 -18.47
C GLY A 158 -6.17 -27.81 -18.59
N ALA A 159 -6.49 -28.14 -19.84
CA ALA A 159 -7.20 -29.33 -20.31
C ALA A 159 -8.55 -29.72 -19.68
N ASN A 160 -9.64 -29.49 -20.42
CA ASN A 160 -10.18 -30.59 -21.23
C ASN A 160 -11.16 -30.08 -22.31
N GLY A 161 -10.92 -30.54 -23.55
CA GLY A 161 -11.95 -30.64 -24.60
C GLY A 161 -12.03 -29.52 -25.63
N GLY A 162 -11.36 -29.71 -26.77
CA GLY A 162 -11.92 -29.36 -28.08
C GLY A 162 -11.51 -28.02 -28.72
N GLY A 163 -10.51 -28.09 -29.60
CA GLY A 163 -10.54 -27.46 -30.93
C GLY A 163 -10.53 -25.93 -31.06
N GLY A 164 -9.40 -25.39 -31.51
CA GLY A 164 -9.37 -24.26 -32.44
C GLY A 164 -8.89 -22.92 -31.89
N GLY A 165 -7.79 -22.41 -32.47
CA GLY A 165 -7.49 -20.98 -32.52
C GLY A 165 -6.67 -20.43 -31.35
N GLY A 166 -5.37 -20.24 -31.58
CA GLY A 166 -4.48 -19.55 -30.65
C GLY A 166 -4.91 -18.10 -30.42
N GLY A 167 -5.44 -17.82 -29.23
CA GLY A 167 -5.59 -16.49 -28.69
C GLY A 167 -5.32 -16.57 -27.19
N SER A 168 -4.24 -15.95 -26.72
CA SER A 168 -3.93 -15.85 -25.29
C SER A 168 -5.01 -15.00 -24.60
N SER A 169 -6.06 -15.66 -24.11
CA SER A 169 -7.21 -15.02 -23.47
C SER A 169 -6.79 -14.43 -22.13
N THR A 170 -6.31 -13.20 -22.19
CA THR A 170 -5.81 -12.50 -21.02
C THR A 170 -6.99 -12.16 -20.11
N VAL A 171 -6.98 -12.68 -18.88
CA VAL A 171 -8.03 -12.45 -17.87
C VAL A 171 -7.55 -11.53 -16.75
N VAL A 172 -8.49 -10.76 -16.20
CA VAL A 172 -8.32 -9.90 -15.03
C VAL A 172 -9.33 -10.29 -13.97
N ALA A 173 -8.91 -10.33 -12.70
CA ALA A 173 -9.78 -10.73 -11.59
C ALA A 173 -10.30 -9.51 -10.82
N CYS A 174 -11.58 -9.52 -10.47
CA CYS A 174 -12.17 -8.47 -9.64
C CYS A 174 -11.57 -8.47 -8.22
N GLY A 175 -11.09 -7.32 -7.74
CA GLY A 175 -10.54 -7.22 -6.37
C GLY A 175 -11.55 -7.46 -5.23
N THR A 176 -12.86 -7.54 -5.53
CA THR A 176 -13.91 -7.80 -4.54
C THR A 176 -14.44 -9.23 -4.63
N CYS A 177 -14.99 -9.64 -5.78
CA CYS A 177 -15.55 -10.98 -5.94
C CYS A 177 -14.58 -12.02 -6.51
N ARG A 178 -13.35 -11.61 -6.87
CA ARG A 178 -12.30 -12.47 -7.45
C ARG A 178 -12.65 -13.21 -8.73
N ASN A 179 -13.82 -12.96 -9.31
CA ASN A 179 -14.21 -13.59 -10.57
C ASN A 179 -13.31 -13.11 -11.71
N PRO A 180 -12.76 -14.03 -12.52
CA PRO A 180 -12.01 -13.69 -13.71
C PRO A 180 -12.96 -13.11 -14.78
N VAL A 181 -12.47 -12.12 -15.50
CA VAL A 181 -13.15 -11.49 -16.63
C VAL A 181 -12.11 -11.30 -17.73
N HIS A 182 -12.44 -11.65 -18.98
CA HIS A 182 -11.53 -11.36 -20.09
C HIS A 182 -11.27 -9.85 -20.19
N VAL A 183 -10.02 -9.48 -20.47
CA VAL A 183 -9.64 -8.08 -20.67
C VAL A 183 -10.54 -7.45 -21.73
N GLU A 184 -10.74 -8.12 -22.86
CA GLU A 184 -11.57 -7.60 -23.95
C GLU A 184 -13.04 -7.40 -23.54
N CYS A 185 -13.66 -8.38 -22.87
CA CYS A 185 -15.03 -8.25 -22.39
C CYS A 185 -15.19 -7.08 -21.40
N LEU A 186 -14.21 -6.89 -20.51
CA LEU A 186 -14.19 -5.76 -19.59
C LEU A 186 -14.05 -4.41 -20.33
N LEU A 187 -13.28 -4.35 -21.41
CA LEU A 187 -13.13 -3.14 -22.21
C LEU A 187 -14.39 -2.77 -22.97
N THR A 188 -15.06 -3.75 -23.56
CA THR A 188 -16.36 -3.56 -24.21
C THR A 188 -17.39 -3.08 -23.18
N TRP A 189 -17.41 -3.71 -21.99
CA TRP A 189 -18.25 -3.27 -20.88
C TRP A 189 -17.93 -1.84 -20.39
N ARG A 190 -16.66 -1.44 -20.38
CA ARG A 190 -16.28 -0.07 -20.03
C ARG A 190 -16.77 0.93 -21.08
N ARG A 191 -16.62 0.60 -22.36
CA ARG A 191 -17.05 1.45 -23.49
C ARG A 191 -18.56 1.73 -23.42
N SER A 192 -19.38 0.73 -23.09
CA SER A 192 -20.83 0.93 -22.94
C SER A 192 -21.22 1.84 -21.76
N ARG A 193 -20.33 2.05 -20.78
CA ARG A 193 -20.58 2.89 -19.59
C ARG A 193 -20.15 4.36 -19.80
N GLY A 194 -19.55 4.70 -20.94
CA GLY A 194 -19.12 6.06 -21.27
C GLY A 194 -18.09 6.64 -20.28
N ARG A 195 -18.37 7.82 -19.72
CA ARG A 195 -17.49 8.51 -18.74
C ARG A 195 -17.59 7.98 -17.30
N ARG A 196 -18.49 7.02 -17.01
CA ARG A 196 -18.69 6.50 -15.64
C ARG A 196 -17.58 5.52 -15.24
N ALA A 197 -17.30 5.41 -13.94
CA ALA A 197 -16.31 4.48 -13.42
C ALA A 197 -16.64 3.03 -13.81
N ALA A 198 -15.61 2.26 -14.20
CA ALA A 198 -15.76 0.85 -14.52
C ALA A 198 -16.19 0.07 -13.25
N THR A 199 -17.25 -0.72 -13.35
CA THR A 199 -17.75 -1.59 -12.28
C THR A 199 -17.74 -3.03 -12.72
N CYS A 200 -17.56 -3.96 -11.78
CA CYS A 200 -17.61 -5.39 -12.02
C CYS A 200 -18.96 -5.79 -12.60
N VAL A 201 -18.95 -6.58 -13.67
CA VAL A 201 -20.16 -7.14 -14.29
C VAL A 201 -20.90 -8.09 -13.33
N ILE A 202 -20.17 -8.78 -12.46
CA ILE A 202 -20.72 -9.75 -11.50
C ILE A 202 -21.20 -9.04 -10.23
N CYS A 203 -20.29 -8.41 -9.50
CA CYS A 203 -20.61 -7.87 -8.16
C CYS A 203 -20.86 -6.36 -8.11
N ARG A 204 -20.81 -5.66 -9.26
CA ARG A 204 -20.97 -4.19 -9.39
C ARG A 204 -19.96 -3.35 -8.59
N ALA A 205 -19.00 -3.96 -7.90
CA ALA A 205 -17.92 -3.25 -7.22
C ALA A 205 -17.11 -2.41 -8.20
N LYS A 206 -16.66 -1.22 -7.76
CA LYS A 206 -15.81 -0.36 -8.59
C LYS A 206 -14.50 -1.06 -8.88
N TRP A 207 -14.15 -1.20 -10.15
CA TRP A 207 -12.81 -1.58 -10.52
C TRP A 207 -11.87 -0.43 -10.23
N ARG A 208 -10.75 -0.74 -9.57
CA ARG A 208 -9.67 0.20 -9.32
C ARG A 208 -8.58 -0.06 -10.34
N ASP A 209 -8.16 0.99 -11.03
CA ASP A 209 -7.00 0.93 -11.91
C ASP A 209 -5.78 0.70 -11.02
N PHE A 210 -5.15 -0.47 -11.13
CA PHE A 210 -4.02 -0.85 -10.28
C PHE A 210 -2.81 0.05 -10.56
N ARG A 211 -2.70 0.59 -11.78
CA ARG A 211 -1.69 1.61 -12.12
C ARG A 211 -1.90 2.92 -11.38
N VAL A 212 -3.12 3.38 -11.12
CA VAL A 212 -3.32 4.66 -10.41
C VAL A 212 -2.90 4.56 -8.94
N GLU A 213 -3.00 3.38 -8.31
CA GLU A 213 -2.46 3.15 -6.96
C GLU A 213 -0.95 2.86 -6.97
N GLN A 214 -0.40 2.20 -7.99
CA GLN A 214 1.05 1.94 -8.13
C GLN A 214 1.86 3.14 -8.63
N GLU A 215 1.30 4.01 -9.47
CA GLU A 215 1.98 5.22 -9.98
C GLU A 215 2.07 6.31 -8.91
N LYS A 216 1.26 6.22 -7.84
CA LYS A 216 1.31 7.16 -6.71
C LYS A 216 2.51 6.91 -5.79
N TYR A 217 3.02 5.69 -5.72
CA TYR A 217 4.06 5.30 -4.78
C TYR A 217 5.20 4.59 -5.50
N LEU A 218 6.44 4.94 -5.16
CA LEU A 218 7.60 4.19 -5.65
C LEU A 218 7.51 2.75 -5.15
N ASN A 219 7.60 1.76 -6.05
CA ASN A 219 7.54 0.35 -5.69
C ASN A 219 8.91 -0.31 -5.88
N LEU A 220 9.43 -0.92 -4.83
CA LEU A 220 10.73 -1.60 -4.78
C LEU A 220 10.57 -3.12 -4.64
N ALA A 221 9.38 -3.69 -4.81
CA ALA A 221 9.12 -5.12 -4.56
C ALA A 221 10.02 -6.07 -5.38
N SER A 222 10.44 -5.65 -6.58
CA SER A 222 11.34 -6.40 -7.45
C SER A 222 12.79 -6.42 -6.99
N PHE A 223 13.16 -5.57 -6.02
CA PHE A 223 14.53 -5.37 -5.53
C PHE A 223 14.68 -5.67 -4.04
N VAL A 224 13.66 -6.25 -3.41
CA VAL A 224 13.76 -6.75 -2.04
C VAL A 224 14.35 -8.16 -2.10
N ASP A 225 15.55 -8.33 -1.56
CA ASP A 225 16.24 -9.62 -1.51
C ASP A 225 15.51 -10.63 -0.59
N GLU A 226 15.83 -11.93 -0.71
CA GLU A 226 15.28 -12.99 0.17
C GLU A 226 15.75 -12.85 1.63
N GLU A 227 16.90 -12.22 1.89
CA GLU A 227 17.42 -12.00 3.24
C GLU A 227 16.51 -11.06 4.06
N ASP A 228 16.01 -10.00 3.42
CA ASP A 228 14.95 -9.11 3.96
C ASP A 228 13.59 -9.83 4.11
N ARG A 229 13.47 -11.10 3.67
CA ARG A 229 12.30 -11.97 3.91
C ARG A 229 12.39 -12.84 5.16
N THR A 230 13.55 -12.91 5.83
CA THR A 230 13.81 -13.90 6.90
C THR A 230 13.95 -13.34 8.32
N VAL A 231 13.66 -12.04 8.56
CA VAL A 231 13.93 -11.37 9.86
C VAL A 231 12.96 -11.74 11.01
N ASP A 232 12.19 -12.83 10.92
CA ASP A 232 11.28 -13.29 11.99
C ASP A 232 11.50 -14.77 12.30
N ASP A 233 12.67 -15.14 12.85
CA ASP A 233 12.79 -16.32 13.72
C ASP A 233 14.03 -16.23 14.63
N GLN A 234 14.00 -15.34 15.62
CA GLN A 234 14.72 -15.58 16.87
C GLN A 234 13.77 -15.28 18.02
N GLY A 235 12.85 -16.22 18.22
CA GLY A 235 12.22 -16.41 19.51
C GLY A 235 13.31 -16.69 20.54
N VAL A 236 13.51 -15.75 21.46
CA VAL A 236 14.29 -15.95 22.68
C VAL A 236 13.62 -17.08 23.47
N CYS A 237 14.16 -18.29 23.36
CA CYS A 237 13.99 -19.35 24.33
C CYS A 237 15.39 -19.87 24.73
N GLY A 238 15.65 -19.86 26.05
CA GLY A 238 16.79 -20.55 26.67
C GLY A 238 17.93 -19.65 27.13
N ASN A 239 17.87 -19.15 28.36
CA ASN A 239 18.62 -19.75 29.47
C ASN A 239 18.04 -19.31 30.82
#